data_AF-A0AAW0G028-F1
#
_entry.id   AF-A0AAW0G028-F1
#
_cell.length_a   1.000
_cell.length_b   1.000
_cell.length_c   1.000
_cell.angle_alpha   90.00
_cell.angle_beta   90.00
_cell.angle_gamma   90.00
#
_symmetry.space_group_name_H-M   'P 1'
#
loop_
_entity.id
_entity.type
_entity.pdbx_description
1 polymer ?
#
loop_
_entity_poly.entity_id
_entity_poly.type
_entity_poly.pdbx_seq_one_letter_code
_entity_poly.pdbx_strand_id
1 'polypeptide(L)'
;MFMSNLIQLRVTGRHCHRILFSTLTDGFGQRYINIEDIPDIESLDLRPPRSVRADYTRDALAKLQSYTLETVRLRSSSSSSQMETKVALEDRLLHLIAGSMNLPPENEHVAQKHATIIDTLKCRKHPISKTSSTGFREDKQDAKKNAERVQSKEHTLEKTMKQTLSLLKSSNEQLRELNLFNTSTIPSLKVSLEEDKDAALGYIDTLTKSLNKCPSFVGAPNTVATSRGKSISRFKEDLTRDIVQAHETHEFLSKAVLNTFESSSEVSEKICDHLREREGTTTTQTRRLQNTISKSKKVGNGLVRDIETLLKEVDLITKGALS
;
A
#
# COMPACT_ATOMS: atom_id res chain seq x y z
N MET A 1 -4.87 18.44 30.00
CA MET A 1 -6.05 17.65 30.39
C MET A 1 -6.71 17.13 29.12
N PHE A 2 -6.35 15.92 28.68
CA PHE A 2 -7.08 15.22 27.62
C PHE A 2 -7.72 13.98 28.24
N MET A 3 -9.05 13.93 28.19
CA MET A 3 -9.85 12.79 28.63
C MET A 3 -9.93 11.79 27.48
N SER A 4 -9.22 10.67 27.60
CA SER A 4 -9.33 9.54 26.68
C SER A 4 -10.53 8.67 27.10
N ASN A 5 -11.60 8.72 26.31
CA ASN A 5 -12.72 7.79 26.45
C ASN A 5 -12.33 6.44 25.83
N LEU A 6 -12.07 5.45 26.67
CA LEU A 6 -11.89 4.06 26.27
C LEU A 6 -13.27 3.41 26.11
N ILE A 7 -13.62 2.99 24.89
CA ILE A 7 -14.82 2.20 24.62
C ILE A 7 -14.48 0.73 24.91
N GLN A 8 -15.08 0.17 25.96
CA GLN A 8 -14.95 -1.24 26.34
C GLN A 8 -15.85 -2.11 25.45
N LEU A 9 -15.26 -2.80 24.46
CA LEU A 9 -15.94 -3.89 23.76
C LEU A 9 -15.82 -5.18 24.59
N ARG A 10 -16.93 -5.53 25.25
CA ARG A 10 -17.05 -6.73 26.07
C ARG A 10 -17.33 -7.93 25.16
N VAL A 11 -16.29 -8.57 24.66
CA VAL A 11 -16.42 -9.84 23.93
C VAL A 11 -16.25 -11.00 24.92
N THR A 12 -17.29 -11.81 25.07
CA THR A 12 -17.35 -12.93 26.02
C THR A 12 -16.53 -14.13 25.51
N GLY A 13 -15.52 -14.52 26.28
CA GLY A 13 -14.48 -15.48 25.92
C GLY A 13 -14.86 -16.97 25.96
N ARG A 14 -15.87 -17.42 25.21
CA ARG A 14 -16.17 -18.86 25.11
C ARG A 14 -16.31 -19.46 23.70
N HIS A 15 -16.03 -18.71 22.64
CA HIS A 15 -16.20 -19.24 21.26
C HIS A 15 -14.96 -19.27 20.37
N CYS A 16 -13.79 -18.76 20.81
CA CYS A 16 -12.60 -18.73 19.95
C CYS A 16 -11.64 -19.92 20.14
N HIS A 17 -11.90 -20.83 21.08
CA HIS A 17 -10.89 -21.82 21.48
C HIS A 17 -10.77 -23.07 20.59
N ARG A 18 -11.56 -23.20 19.51
CA ARG A 18 -11.70 -24.49 18.80
C ARG A 18 -11.26 -24.54 17.33
N ILE A 19 -10.70 -23.48 16.73
CA ILE A 19 -10.38 -23.51 15.29
C ILE A 19 -8.90 -23.29 14.93
N LEU A 20 -8.03 -22.75 15.79
CA LEU A 20 -6.71 -22.24 15.32
C LEU A 20 -5.45 -22.94 15.85
N PHE A 21 -5.53 -24.17 16.36
CA PHE A 21 -4.33 -24.87 16.87
C PHE A 21 -3.76 -25.97 15.97
N SER A 22 -4.11 -26.05 14.67
CA SER A 22 -3.64 -27.16 13.82
C SER A 22 -2.87 -26.81 12.54
N THR A 23 -2.65 -25.52 12.22
CA THR A 23 -1.91 -25.17 10.99
C THR A 23 -0.93 -24.03 11.24
N LEU A 24 0.10 -24.31 12.04
CA LEU A 24 1.29 -23.49 12.17
C LEU A 24 2.48 -24.43 12.18
N THR A 25 3.08 -24.63 11.02
CA THR A 25 4.47 -25.02 10.81
C THR A 25 4.69 -25.14 9.31
N ASP A 26 5.04 -24.03 8.67
CA ASP A 26 6.02 -24.09 7.58
C ASP A 26 6.70 -22.74 7.38
N GLY A 27 8.01 -22.80 7.34
CA GLY A 27 8.92 -21.69 7.53
C GLY A 27 9.06 -20.81 6.29
N PHE A 28 8.91 -19.51 6.49
CA PHE A 28 9.56 -18.51 5.65
C PHE A 28 10.18 -17.45 6.55
N GLY A 29 11.51 -17.46 6.57
CA GLY A 29 12.31 -16.49 7.30
C GLY A 29 12.05 -15.06 6.79
N GLN A 30 11.86 -14.15 7.74
CA GLN A 30 11.86 -12.71 7.51
C GLN A 30 13.21 -12.30 6.89
N ARG A 31 13.24 -12.11 5.57
CA ARG A 31 14.28 -11.31 4.91
C ARG A 31 13.82 -9.86 4.95
N TYR A 32 14.35 -9.11 5.91
CA TYR A 32 14.33 -7.66 5.86
C TYR A 32 15.13 -7.21 4.64
N ILE A 33 14.46 -6.62 3.65
CA ILE A 33 15.14 -5.96 2.54
C ILE A 33 15.64 -4.62 3.10
N ASN A 34 16.97 -4.46 3.19
CA ASN A 34 17.58 -3.18 3.53
C ASN A 34 17.23 -2.16 2.44
N ILE A 35 16.52 -1.09 2.82
CA ILE A 35 16.02 -0.05 1.91
C ILE A 35 17.16 0.90 1.47
N GLU A 36 18.33 0.81 2.09
CA GLU A 36 19.51 1.61 1.76
C GLU A 36 20.19 1.22 0.43
N ASP A 37 19.86 0.06 -0.15
CA ASP A 37 20.41 -0.40 -1.44
C ASP A 37 19.51 -0.04 -2.64
N ILE A 38 18.52 0.84 -2.50
CA ILE A 38 17.75 1.34 -3.65
C ILE A 38 18.59 2.43 -4.33
N PRO A 39 19.17 2.20 -5.52
CA PRO A 39 20.00 3.19 -6.19
C PRO A 39 19.19 4.47 -6.46
N ASP A 40 19.84 5.63 -6.36
CA ASP A 40 19.28 6.93 -6.71
C ASP A 40 18.65 6.88 -8.10
N ILE A 41 17.31 6.96 -8.15
CA ILE A 41 16.52 6.79 -9.38
C ILE A 41 16.78 7.94 -10.39
N GLU A 42 17.43 9.02 -9.98
CA GLU A 42 17.90 10.07 -10.91
C GLU A 42 19.01 9.57 -11.85
N SER A 43 19.68 8.45 -11.52
CA SER A 43 20.67 7.79 -12.38
C SER A 43 20.09 6.65 -13.25
N LEU A 44 18.82 6.27 -13.03
CA LEU A 44 18.12 5.38 -13.96
C LEU A 44 17.80 6.21 -15.21
N ASP A 45 18.57 5.98 -16.28
CA ASP A 45 18.30 6.48 -17.62
C ASP A 45 16.86 6.11 -18.01
N LEU A 46 15.91 6.99 -17.70
CA LEU A 46 14.49 6.94 -18.06
C LEU A 46 14.33 7.18 -19.57
N ARG A 47 15.24 6.65 -20.38
CA ARG A 47 14.90 6.33 -21.76
C ARG A 47 13.67 5.44 -21.68
N PRO A 48 12.57 5.81 -22.37
CA PRO A 48 11.42 4.94 -22.46
C PRO A 48 11.96 3.56 -22.83
N PRO A 49 11.54 2.47 -22.14
CA PRO A 49 11.97 1.13 -22.49
C PRO A 49 11.80 1.05 -23.99
N ARG A 50 12.93 0.86 -24.72
CA ARG A 50 12.98 0.90 -26.19
C ARG A 50 11.68 0.27 -26.64
N SER A 51 10.80 1.07 -27.27
CA SER A 51 9.46 0.61 -27.59
C SER A 51 9.64 -0.81 -28.10
N VAL A 52 9.08 -1.79 -27.39
CA VAL A 52 9.06 -3.16 -27.87
C VAL A 52 8.31 -3.00 -29.17
N ARG A 53 9.07 -2.83 -30.28
CA ARG A 53 8.50 -2.34 -31.51
C ARG A 53 7.40 -3.33 -31.80
N ALA A 54 6.17 -2.85 -31.83
CA ALA A 54 5.03 -3.68 -32.15
C ALA A 54 5.28 -4.42 -33.48
N ASP A 55 6.20 -3.93 -34.30
CA ASP A 55 6.75 -4.58 -35.49
C ASP A 55 7.39 -5.95 -35.20
N TYR A 56 8.19 -6.13 -34.14
CA TYR A 56 8.81 -7.43 -33.83
C TYR A 56 7.80 -8.48 -33.36
N THR A 57 6.82 -8.07 -32.53
CA THR A 57 5.74 -8.97 -32.10
C THR A 57 4.76 -9.22 -33.23
N ARG A 58 4.48 -8.23 -34.08
CA ARG A 58 3.65 -8.36 -35.28
C ARG A 58 4.30 -9.26 -36.33
N ASP A 59 5.60 -9.14 -36.55
CA ASP A 59 6.35 -9.99 -37.49
C ASP A 59 6.47 -11.42 -36.97
N ALA A 60 6.69 -11.60 -35.66
CA ALA A 60 6.70 -12.93 -35.04
C ALA A 60 5.32 -13.60 -35.12
N LEU A 61 4.25 -12.85 -34.83
CA LEU A 61 2.87 -13.34 -34.96
C LEU A 61 2.50 -13.59 -36.43
N ALA A 62 2.93 -12.75 -37.36
CA ALA A 62 2.70 -12.94 -38.79
C ALA A 62 3.44 -14.18 -39.32
N LYS A 63 4.68 -14.42 -38.88
CA LYS A 63 5.43 -15.64 -39.18
C LYS A 63 4.76 -16.88 -38.59
N LEU A 64 4.29 -16.80 -37.34
CA LEU A 64 3.56 -17.90 -36.71
C LEU A 64 2.25 -18.19 -37.46
N GLN A 65 1.54 -17.14 -37.86
CA GLN A 65 0.34 -17.25 -38.69
C GLN A 65 0.64 -17.81 -40.10
N SER A 66 1.74 -17.43 -40.74
CA SER A 66 2.10 -17.96 -42.05
C SER A 66 2.45 -19.45 -41.97
N TYR A 67 3.26 -19.85 -40.98
CA TYR A 67 3.61 -21.26 -40.78
C TYR A 67 2.41 -22.12 -40.40
N THR A 68 1.51 -21.61 -39.56
CA THR A 68 0.28 -22.35 -39.21
C THR A 68 -0.67 -22.51 -40.39
N LEU A 69 -0.79 -21.51 -41.27
CA LEU A 69 -1.58 -21.63 -42.50
C LEU A 69 -0.94 -22.58 -43.52
N GLU A 70 0.38 -22.53 -43.66
CA GLU A 70 1.13 -23.38 -44.59
C GLU A 70 1.10 -24.86 -44.15
N THR A 71 1.27 -25.13 -42.85
CA THR A 71 1.12 -26.49 -42.28
C THR A 71 -0.29 -27.03 -42.47
N VAL A 72 -1.34 -26.24 -42.24
CA VAL A 72 -2.73 -26.65 -42.50
C VAL A 72 -3.00 -26.94 -43.98
N ARG A 73 -2.43 -26.13 -44.89
CA ARG A 73 -2.54 -26.30 -46.34
C ARG A 73 -1.82 -27.55 -46.84
N LEU A 74 -0.59 -27.78 -46.39
CA LEU A 74 0.20 -28.96 -46.73
C LEU A 74 -0.40 -30.23 -46.15
N ARG A 75 -1.01 -30.17 -44.95
CA ARG A 75 -1.71 -31.31 -44.34
C ARG A 75 -2.97 -31.72 -45.10
N SER A 76 -3.54 -30.80 -45.89
CA SER A 76 -4.67 -31.07 -46.79
C SER A 76 -4.24 -31.59 -48.16
N SER A 77 -2.93 -31.56 -48.47
CA SER A 77 -2.36 -32.01 -49.74
C SER A 77 -1.68 -33.37 -49.53
N SER A 78 -2.18 -34.42 -50.20
CA SER A 78 -1.74 -35.81 -49.99
C SER A 78 -0.51 -36.22 -50.83
N SER A 79 0.21 -35.26 -51.42
CA SER A 79 1.39 -35.57 -52.26
C SER A 79 2.58 -36.01 -51.41
N SER A 80 3.12 -37.20 -51.71
CA SER A 80 4.26 -37.79 -50.99
C SER A 80 5.53 -36.93 -51.01
N SER A 81 5.74 -36.14 -52.07
CA SER A 81 6.89 -35.22 -52.19
C SER A 81 6.85 -34.02 -51.23
N GLN A 82 5.72 -33.77 -50.56
CA GLN A 82 5.57 -32.68 -49.59
C GLN A 82 5.72 -33.14 -48.12
N MET A 83 5.93 -34.44 -47.88
CA MET A 83 6.03 -34.97 -46.52
C MET A 83 7.26 -34.44 -45.77
N GLU A 84 8.42 -34.36 -46.42
CA GLU A 84 9.64 -33.82 -45.79
C GLU A 84 9.48 -32.34 -45.41
N THR A 85 8.88 -31.54 -46.30
CA THR A 85 8.60 -30.12 -46.02
C THR A 85 7.57 -29.95 -44.89
N LYS A 86 6.64 -30.88 -44.76
CA LYS A 86 5.62 -30.85 -43.71
C LYS A 86 6.22 -31.14 -42.34
N VAL A 87 7.06 -32.17 -42.22
CA VAL A 87 7.75 -32.50 -40.96
C VAL A 87 8.63 -31.33 -40.52
N ALA A 88 9.42 -30.75 -41.43
CA ALA A 88 10.29 -29.62 -41.11
C ALA A 88 9.51 -28.36 -40.64
N LEU A 89 8.32 -28.11 -41.17
CA LEU A 89 7.46 -27.00 -40.75
C LEU A 89 6.75 -27.26 -39.42
N GLU A 90 6.32 -28.49 -39.17
CA GLU A 90 5.74 -28.91 -37.89
C GLU A 90 6.79 -28.79 -36.76
N ASP A 91 8.03 -29.22 -37.00
CA ASP A 91 9.13 -29.09 -36.03
C ASP A 91 9.47 -27.62 -35.72
N ARG A 92 9.50 -26.76 -36.76
CA ARG A 92 9.71 -25.31 -36.59
C ARG A 92 8.57 -24.66 -35.80
N LEU A 93 7.33 -25.06 -36.03
CA LEU A 93 6.17 -24.55 -35.29
C LEU A 93 6.25 -24.97 -33.82
N LEU A 94 6.61 -26.23 -33.54
CA LEU A 94 6.84 -26.71 -32.18
C LEU A 94 7.95 -25.93 -31.46
N HIS A 95 9.07 -25.68 -32.13
CA HIS A 95 10.17 -24.88 -31.56
C HIS A 95 9.77 -23.43 -31.28
N LEU A 96 8.93 -22.82 -32.12
CA LEU A 96 8.41 -21.47 -31.87
C LEU A 96 7.44 -21.42 -30.69
N ILE A 97 6.57 -22.41 -30.56
CA ILE A 97 5.64 -22.51 -29.41
C ILE A 97 6.44 -22.75 -28.13
N ALA A 98 7.41 -23.66 -28.16
CA ALA A 98 8.34 -23.94 -27.08
C ALA A 98 9.08 -22.66 -26.63
N GLY A 99 9.65 -21.92 -27.58
CA GLY A 99 10.31 -20.63 -27.32
C GLY A 99 9.38 -19.57 -26.74
N SER A 100 8.12 -19.51 -27.18
CA SER A 100 7.13 -18.58 -26.63
C SER A 100 6.70 -18.90 -25.20
N MET A 101 6.80 -20.18 -24.79
CA MET A 101 6.42 -20.65 -23.45
C MET A 101 7.64 -20.80 -22.53
N ASN A 102 8.86 -20.57 -23.02
CA ASN A 102 10.11 -20.86 -22.33
C ASN A 102 10.19 -22.31 -21.82
N LEU A 103 9.65 -23.27 -22.58
CA LEU A 103 9.63 -24.69 -22.25
C LEU A 103 10.37 -25.50 -23.32
N PRO A 104 10.93 -26.69 -23.00
CA PRO A 104 11.52 -27.56 -24.00
C PRO A 104 10.46 -28.08 -24.99
N PRO A 105 10.82 -28.33 -26.26
CA PRO A 105 9.88 -28.73 -27.31
C PRO A 105 9.20 -30.08 -27.07
N GLU A 106 9.80 -30.93 -26.23
CA GLU A 106 9.29 -32.26 -25.84
C GLU A 106 8.25 -32.21 -24.71
N ASN A 107 7.98 -31.03 -24.14
CA ASN A 107 7.06 -30.89 -23.01
C ASN A 107 5.60 -31.13 -23.46
N GLU A 108 4.86 -31.92 -22.67
CA GLU A 108 3.45 -32.26 -22.91
C GLU A 108 2.56 -31.01 -23.09
N HIS A 109 2.86 -29.93 -22.36
CA HIS A 109 2.13 -28.66 -22.50
C HIS A 109 2.34 -27.97 -23.85
N VAL A 110 3.53 -28.10 -24.46
CA VAL A 110 3.83 -27.56 -25.80
C VAL A 110 3.08 -28.35 -26.86
N ALA A 111 3.08 -29.69 -26.74
CA ALA A 111 2.32 -30.58 -27.61
C ALA A 111 0.81 -30.33 -27.53
N GLN A 112 0.27 -30.13 -26.31
CA GLN A 112 -1.15 -29.83 -26.09
C GLN A 112 -1.54 -28.47 -26.69
N LYS A 113 -0.69 -27.45 -26.55
CA LYS A 113 -0.92 -26.13 -27.18
C LYS A 113 -0.86 -26.20 -28.70
N HIS A 114 0.09 -26.95 -29.25
CA HIS A 114 0.20 -27.21 -30.68
C HIS A 114 -1.07 -27.90 -31.23
N ALA A 115 -1.56 -28.93 -30.56
CA ALA A 115 -2.82 -29.61 -30.92
C ALA A 115 -4.02 -28.65 -30.87
N THR A 116 -4.12 -27.84 -29.81
CA THR A 116 -5.20 -26.84 -29.66
C THR A 116 -5.18 -25.79 -30.77
N ILE A 117 -4.00 -25.32 -31.18
CA ILE A 117 -3.84 -24.36 -32.29
C ILE A 117 -4.28 -25.00 -33.61
N ILE A 118 -3.87 -26.25 -33.87
CA ILE A 118 -4.28 -26.97 -35.08
C ILE A 118 -5.79 -27.18 -35.11
N ASP A 119 -6.40 -27.55 -33.98
CA ASP A 119 -7.83 -27.85 -33.91
C ASP A 119 -8.68 -26.58 -34.00
N THR A 120 -8.28 -25.48 -33.36
CA THR A 120 -8.93 -24.18 -33.54
C THR A 120 -8.88 -23.70 -34.99
N LEU A 121 -7.79 -23.96 -35.71
CA LEU A 121 -7.65 -23.64 -37.14
C LEU A 121 -8.48 -24.57 -38.04
N LYS A 122 -8.55 -25.87 -37.73
CA LYS A 122 -9.44 -26.81 -38.43
C LYS A 122 -10.91 -26.47 -38.23
N CYS A 123 -11.29 -26.00 -37.04
CA CYS A 123 -12.65 -25.55 -36.73
C CYS A 123 -12.98 -24.21 -37.39
N ARG A 124 -11.97 -23.40 -37.73
CA ARG A 124 -12.10 -22.16 -38.51
C ARG A 124 -12.31 -22.41 -40.02
N LYS A 125 -12.79 -23.60 -40.39
CA LYS A 125 -13.26 -24.02 -41.74
C LYS A 125 -14.45 -23.23 -42.28
N HIS A 126 -14.71 -22.02 -41.80
CA HIS A 126 -15.33 -21.06 -42.71
C HIS A 126 -14.27 -20.69 -43.72
N PRO A 127 -14.48 -20.98 -45.01
CA PRO A 127 -13.61 -20.43 -46.02
C PRO A 127 -13.64 -18.92 -45.77
N ILE A 128 -12.48 -18.33 -45.48
CA ILE A 128 -12.25 -16.98 -45.92
C ILE A 128 -12.43 -17.12 -47.42
N SER A 129 -13.66 -16.84 -47.86
CA SER A 129 -14.07 -16.83 -49.23
C SER A 129 -12.94 -16.14 -49.94
N LYS A 130 -12.32 -16.82 -50.89
CA LYS A 130 -11.48 -16.18 -51.89
C LYS A 130 -12.28 -14.97 -52.32
N THR A 131 -11.89 -13.77 -51.88
CA THR A 131 -12.41 -12.53 -52.41
C THR A 131 -11.92 -12.54 -53.85
N SER A 132 -12.76 -13.07 -54.72
CA SER A 132 -12.73 -12.76 -56.13
C SER A 132 -12.64 -11.25 -56.23
N SER A 133 -11.46 -10.79 -56.62
CA SER A 133 -11.16 -9.75 -57.60
C SER A 133 -12.40 -9.17 -58.34
N THR A 134 -13.32 -8.55 -57.62
CA THR A 134 -14.41 -7.74 -58.17
C THR A 134 -14.75 -6.67 -57.14
N GLY A 135 -14.19 -5.48 -57.32
CA GLY A 135 -14.62 -4.28 -56.60
C GLY A 135 -13.53 -3.40 -55.98
N PHE A 136 -12.54 -2.96 -56.76
CA PHE A 136 -11.51 -1.95 -56.39
C PHE A 136 -12.07 -0.56 -55.95
N ARG A 137 -13.36 -0.44 -55.64
CA ARG A 137 -14.05 0.82 -55.41
C ARG A 137 -14.59 1.01 -53.99
N GLU A 138 -14.75 -0.06 -53.20
CA GLU A 138 -15.19 0.04 -51.79
C GLU A 138 -14.02 0.11 -50.79
N ASP A 139 -12.84 -0.38 -51.15
CA ASP A 139 -11.65 -0.39 -50.27
C ASP A 139 -11.17 1.00 -49.81
N LYS A 140 -11.44 2.06 -50.59
CA LYS A 140 -10.98 3.41 -50.26
C LYS A 140 -11.72 4.00 -49.05
N GLN A 141 -13.01 3.67 -48.89
CA GLN A 141 -13.81 4.20 -47.79
C GLN A 141 -13.49 3.45 -46.48
N ASP A 142 -13.25 2.15 -46.56
CA ASP A 142 -12.83 1.34 -45.42
C ASP A 142 -11.40 1.66 -44.97
N ALA A 143 -10.50 1.96 -45.90
CA ALA A 143 -9.15 2.42 -45.56
C ALA A 143 -9.18 3.74 -44.79
N LYS A 144 -10.01 4.71 -45.20
CA LYS A 144 -10.16 6.00 -44.50
C LYS A 144 -10.75 5.82 -43.11
N LYS A 145 -11.83 5.04 -42.98
CA LYS A 145 -12.47 4.74 -41.68
C LYS A 145 -11.51 4.00 -40.73
N ASN A 146 -10.68 3.10 -41.26
CA ASN A 146 -9.66 2.43 -40.48
C ASN A 146 -8.54 3.37 -40.03
N ALA A 147 -8.09 4.29 -40.89
CA ALA A 147 -7.10 5.30 -40.52
C ALA A 147 -7.61 6.22 -39.39
N GLU A 148 -8.84 6.72 -39.50
CA GLU A 148 -9.48 7.54 -38.45
C GLU A 148 -9.60 6.77 -37.12
N ARG A 149 -9.97 5.49 -37.18
CA ARG A 149 -10.05 4.62 -36.00
C ARG A 149 -8.67 4.39 -35.35
N VAL A 150 -7.62 4.20 -36.16
CA VAL A 150 -6.25 4.03 -35.66
C VAL A 150 -5.78 5.33 -34.98
N GLN A 151 -6.02 6.48 -35.60
CA GLN A 151 -5.67 7.78 -35.03
C GLN A 151 -6.40 8.05 -33.70
N SER A 152 -7.69 7.71 -33.60
CA SER A 152 -8.45 7.82 -32.35
C SER A 152 -7.91 6.91 -31.24
N LYS A 153 -7.51 5.68 -31.59
CA LYS A 153 -6.88 4.75 -30.64
C LYS A 153 -5.50 5.23 -30.20
N GLU A 154 -4.70 5.76 -31.12
CA GLU A 154 -3.39 6.33 -30.83
C GLU A 154 -3.52 7.51 -29.85
N HIS A 155 -4.46 8.42 -30.09
CA HIS A 155 -4.72 9.53 -29.18
C HIS A 155 -5.19 9.06 -27.79
N THR A 156 -6.03 8.02 -27.73
CA THR A 156 -6.48 7.42 -26.46
C THR A 156 -5.30 6.77 -25.71
N LEU A 157 -4.40 6.10 -26.44
CA LEU A 157 -3.20 5.50 -25.87
C LEU A 157 -2.24 6.57 -25.34
N GLU A 158 -2.04 7.66 -26.09
CA GLU A 158 -1.21 8.77 -25.63
C GLU A 158 -1.79 9.44 -24.37
N LYS A 159 -3.11 9.62 -24.32
CA LYS A 159 -3.80 10.18 -23.14
C LYS A 159 -3.65 9.27 -21.92
N THR A 160 -3.88 7.97 -22.07
CA THR A 160 -3.73 7.01 -20.97
C THR A 160 -2.28 6.92 -20.50
N MET A 161 -1.31 6.95 -21.42
CA MET A 161 0.11 7.00 -21.08
C MET A 161 0.48 8.25 -20.28
N LYS A 162 -0.03 9.43 -20.67
CA LYS A 162 0.15 10.68 -19.90
C LYS A 162 -0.44 10.57 -18.50
N GLN A 163 -1.63 9.96 -18.36
CA GLN A 163 -2.26 9.72 -17.06
C GLN A 163 -1.44 8.76 -16.18
N THR A 164 -0.92 7.66 -16.74
CA THR A 164 -0.09 6.71 -15.99
C THR A 164 1.23 7.34 -15.55
N LEU A 165 1.85 8.18 -16.37
CA LEU A 165 3.07 8.91 -16.00
C LEU A 165 2.81 9.93 -14.89
N SER A 166 1.67 10.64 -14.96
CA SER A 166 1.24 11.57 -13.91
C SER A 166 1.01 10.85 -12.58
N LEU A 167 0.34 9.69 -12.61
CA LEU A 167 0.12 8.86 -11.43
C LEU A 167 1.43 8.32 -10.84
N LEU A 168 2.33 7.82 -11.69
CA LEU A 168 3.65 7.34 -11.27
C LEU A 168 4.47 8.45 -10.59
N LYS A 169 4.46 9.66 -11.17
CA LYS A 169 5.12 10.82 -10.58
C LYS A 169 4.54 11.15 -9.21
N SER A 170 3.21 11.21 -9.09
CA SER A 170 2.51 11.51 -7.83
C SER A 170 2.77 10.44 -6.75
N SER A 171 2.78 9.16 -7.12
CA SER A 171 3.09 8.07 -6.20
C SER A 171 4.54 8.15 -5.68
N ASN A 172 5.49 8.47 -6.56
CA ASN A 172 6.88 8.66 -6.15
C ASN A 172 7.07 9.88 -5.23
N GLU A 173 6.35 10.96 -5.48
CA GLU A 173 6.38 12.15 -4.62
C GLU A 173 5.83 11.83 -3.22
N GLN A 174 4.71 11.10 -3.13
CA GLN A 174 4.16 10.63 -1.85
C GLN A 174 5.11 9.69 -1.10
N LEU A 175 5.80 8.78 -1.81
CA LEU A 175 6.81 7.92 -1.18
C LEU A 175 7.99 8.71 -0.64
N ARG A 176 8.43 9.76 -1.33
CA ARG A 176 9.48 10.67 -0.86
C ARG A 176 9.02 11.45 0.38
N GLU A 177 7.80 11.98 0.38
CA GLU A 177 7.22 12.66 1.54
C GLU A 177 7.10 11.74 2.76
N LEU A 178 6.63 10.50 2.55
CA LEU A 178 6.57 9.50 3.61
C LEU A 178 7.95 9.16 4.15
N ASN A 179 8.96 9.07 3.29
CA ASN A 179 10.33 8.81 3.73
C ASN A 179 10.91 9.99 4.52
N LEU A 180 10.69 11.23 4.07
CA LEU A 180 11.07 12.44 4.80
C LEU A 180 10.35 12.54 6.16
N PHE A 181 9.07 12.20 6.19
CA PHE A 181 8.30 12.13 7.44
C PHE A 181 8.88 11.06 8.36
N ASN A 182 9.18 9.87 7.86
CA ASN A 182 9.69 8.76 8.66
C ASN A 182 11.09 9.08 9.23
N THR A 183 11.99 9.59 8.40
CA THR A 183 13.34 10.01 8.80
C THR A 183 13.35 11.16 9.81
N SER A 184 12.35 12.04 9.77
CA SER A 184 12.21 13.15 10.73
C SER A 184 11.49 12.74 12.03
N THR A 185 10.41 11.95 11.92
CA THR A 185 9.55 11.63 13.07
C THR A 185 10.07 10.48 13.91
N ILE A 186 10.72 9.46 13.34
CA ILE A 186 11.28 8.36 14.13
C ILE A 186 12.31 8.87 15.15
N PRO A 187 13.32 9.69 14.77
CA PRO A 187 14.29 10.18 15.74
C PRO A 187 13.65 11.07 16.81
N SER A 188 12.72 11.94 16.41
CA SER A 188 12.00 12.81 17.35
C SER A 188 11.18 12.02 18.37
N LEU A 189 10.45 10.99 17.91
CA LEU A 189 9.71 10.10 18.79
C LEU A 189 10.64 9.30 19.71
N LYS A 190 11.78 8.84 19.19
CA LYS A 190 12.78 8.13 19.98
C LYS A 190 13.34 9.01 21.10
N VAL A 191 13.71 10.26 20.80
CA VAL A 191 14.20 11.22 21.80
C VAL A 191 13.12 11.49 22.85
N SER A 192 11.88 11.75 22.43
CA SER A 192 10.76 11.96 23.37
C SER A 192 10.52 10.75 24.28
N LEU A 193 10.64 9.51 23.77
CA LEU A 193 10.49 8.30 24.57
C LEU A 193 11.67 8.08 25.52
N GLU A 194 12.89 8.46 25.13
CA GLU A 194 14.05 8.43 26.02
C GLU A 194 13.92 9.47 27.14
N GLU A 195 13.44 10.68 26.84
CA GLU A 195 13.13 11.71 27.85
C GLU A 195 12.05 11.24 28.83
N ASP A 196 10.96 10.65 28.32
CA ASP A 196 9.88 10.11 29.17
C ASP A 196 10.37 8.96 30.06
N LYS A 197 11.24 8.09 29.53
CA LYS A 197 11.88 7.02 30.30
C LYS A 197 12.74 7.59 31.43
N ASP A 198 13.57 8.58 31.14
CA ASP A 198 14.45 9.20 32.14
C ASP A 198 13.63 9.94 33.21
N ALA A 199 12.55 10.62 32.82
CA ALA A 199 11.61 11.22 33.75
C ALA A 199 10.95 10.17 34.66
N ALA A 200 10.51 9.04 34.11
CA ALA A 200 9.93 7.94 34.88
C ALA A 200 10.92 7.33 35.89
N LEU A 201 12.18 7.15 35.50
CA LEU A 201 13.24 6.70 36.41
C LEU A 201 13.46 7.71 37.55
N GLY A 202 13.46 9.01 37.25
CA GLY A 202 13.53 10.07 38.27
C GLY A 202 12.38 10.01 39.29
N TYR A 203 11.17 9.68 38.86
CA TYR A 203 10.02 9.48 39.74
C TYR A 203 10.16 8.23 40.63
N ILE A 204 10.67 7.12 40.08
CA ILE A 204 10.95 5.90 40.84
C ILE A 204 12.00 6.17 41.91
N ASP A 205 13.05 6.93 41.59
CA ASP A 205 14.09 7.31 42.55
C ASP A 205 13.54 8.21 43.67
N THR A 206 12.67 9.16 43.35
CA THR A 206 12.03 10.01 44.36
C THR A 206 11.09 9.21 45.26
N LEU A 207 10.33 8.26 44.70
CA LEU A 207 9.50 7.34 45.48
C LEU A 207 10.35 6.46 46.39
N THR A 208 11.44 5.88 45.88
CA THR A 208 12.35 5.03 46.65
C THR A 208 13.01 5.82 47.79
N LYS A 209 13.46 7.05 47.53
CA LYS A 209 13.99 7.96 48.57
C LYS A 209 12.94 8.30 49.62
N SER A 210 11.68 8.51 49.21
CA SER A 210 10.58 8.82 50.14
C SER A 210 10.23 7.61 51.01
N LEU A 211 10.24 6.41 50.43
CA LEU A 211 9.95 5.17 51.12
C LEU A 211 11.05 4.80 52.13
N ASN A 212 12.32 5.05 51.79
CA ASN A 212 13.44 4.89 52.71
C ASN A 212 13.48 5.96 53.82
N LYS A 213 12.89 7.14 53.59
CA LYS A 213 12.76 8.21 54.60
C LYS A 213 11.58 8.00 55.53
N CYS A 214 10.60 7.16 55.20
CA CYS A 214 9.61 6.74 56.17
C CYS A 214 10.35 5.89 57.21
N PRO A 215 10.50 6.38 58.47
CA PRO A 215 11.10 5.56 59.50
C PRO A 215 10.29 4.27 59.56
N SER A 216 10.97 3.14 59.38
CA SER A 216 10.40 1.83 59.64
C SER A 216 9.65 1.95 60.96
N PHE A 217 8.33 1.76 60.92
CA PHE A 217 7.46 1.85 62.08
C PHE A 217 7.80 0.67 63.01
N VAL A 218 8.94 0.79 63.68
CA VAL A 218 9.43 -0.17 64.66
C VAL A 218 8.73 0.20 65.95
N GLY A 219 7.63 -0.53 66.21
CA GLY A 219 7.03 -0.63 67.53
C GLY A 219 5.82 0.26 67.78
N ALA A 220 4.65 -0.14 67.29
CA ALA A 220 3.46 -0.07 68.13
C ALA A 220 2.80 -1.46 68.14
N PRO A 221 2.81 -2.18 69.27
CA PRO A 221 2.15 -3.46 69.38
C PRO A 221 0.63 -3.24 69.35
N ASN A 222 -0.03 -3.91 68.41
CA ASN A 222 -1.45 -4.24 68.45
C ASN A 222 -2.41 -3.11 68.85
N THR A 223 -2.57 -2.10 68.00
CA THR A 223 -3.82 -1.32 68.00
C THR A 223 -4.47 -1.39 66.63
N VAL A 224 -5.71 -1.86 66.66
CA VAL A 224 -6.63 -2.09 65.55
C VAL A 224 -6.91 -0.75 64.87
N ALA A 225 -6.03 -0.31 64.00
CA ALA A 225 -6.28 0.81 63.12
C ALA A 225 -6.93 0.26 61.84
N THR A 226 -8.26 0.24 61.83
CA THR A 226 -9.06 0.27 60.61
C THR A 226 -8.72 1.55 59.83
N SER A 227 -7.61 1.56 59.12
CA SER A 227 -7.28 2.63 58.17
C SER A 227 -7.57 2.13 56.75
N ARG A 228 -8.33 2.96 56.06
CA ARG A 228 -9.06 2.74 54.81
C ARG A 228 -8.14 2.74 53.58
N GLY A 229 -6.92 2.22 53.72
CA GLY A 229 -5.93 2.12 52.65
C GLY A 229 -5.69 0.65 52.31
N LYS A 230 -5.79 0.28 51.02
CA LYS A 230 -5.34 -1.04 50.56
C LYS A 230 -3.87 -1.19 51.00
N SER A 231 -3.53 -2.27 51.71
CA SER A 231 -2.16 -2.48 52.18
C SER A 231 -1.20 -2.44 51.00
N ILE A 232 -0.01 -1.87 51.20
CA ILE A 232 1.04 -1.74 50.16
C ILE A 232 1.30 -3.09 49.46
N SER A 233 1.19 -4.21 50.18
CA SER A 233 1.30 -5.55 49.58
C SER A 233 0.23 -5.83 48.53
N ARG A 234 -1.05 -5.48 48.79
CA ARG A 234 -2.12 -5.66 47.81
C ARG A 234 -1.96 -4.74 46.60
N PHE A 235 -1.48 -3.51 46.80
CA PHE A 235 -1.17 -2.61 45.69
C PHE A 235 -0.04 -3.16 44.82
N LYS A 236 1.01 -3.72 45.43
CA LYS A 236 2.11 -4.37 44.71
C LYS A 236 1.61 -5.55 43.87
N GLU A 237 0.76 -6.41 44.46
CA GLU A 237 0.15 -7.54 43.76
C GLU A 237 -0.73 -7.10 42.58
N ASP A 238 -1.59 -6.09 42.79
CA ASP A 238 -2.44 -5.51 41.75
C ASP A 238 -1.58 -4.91 40.62
N LEU A 239 -0.52 -4.15 40.95
CA LEU A 239 0.40 -3.57 39.97
C LEU A 239 1.12 -4.65 39.14
N THR A 240 1.62 -5.71 39.78
CA THR A 240 2.24 -6.82 39.04
C THR A 240 1.25 -7.53 38.12
N ARG A 241 -0.01 -7.67 38.55
CA ARG A 241 -1.08 -8.26 37.72
C ARG A 241 -1.36 -7.41 36.49
N ASP A 242 -1.48 -6.09 36.69
CA ASP A 242 -1.74 -5.15 35.61
C ASP A 242 -0.59 -5.12 34.59
N ILE A 243 0.67 -5.18 35.04
CA ILE A 243 1.85 -5.26 34.17
C ILE A 243 1.84 -6.54 33.33
N VAL A 244 1.57 -7.70 33.96
CA VAL A 244 1.50 -8.98 33.24
C VAL A 244 0.39 -8.95 32.21
N GLN A 245 -0.79 -8.46 32.57
CA GLN A 245 -1.92 -8.35 31.65
C GLN A 245 -1.64 -7.39 30.48
N ALA A 246 -0.97 -6.26 30.73
CA ALA A 246 -0.54 -5.34 29.68
C ALA A 246 0.47 -6.00 28.73
N HIS A 247 1.40 -6.80 29.26
CA HIS A 247 2.39 -7.50 28.45
C HIS A 247 1.75 -8.61 27.59
N GLU A 248 0.81 -9.37 28.15
CA GLU A 248 0.03 -10.40 27.42
C GLU A 248 -0.80 -9.78 26.30
N THR A 249 -1.46 -8.65 26.56
CA THR A 249 -2.26 -7.95 25.53
C THR A 249 -1.38 -7.36 24.43
N HIS A 250 -0.21 -6.80 24.77
CA HIS A 250 0.73 -6.30 23.78
C HIS A 250 1.30 -7.45 22.92
N GLU A 251 1.66 -8.57 23.53
CA GLU A 251 2.14 -9.76 22.83
C GLU A 251 1.04 -10.37 21.94
N PHE A 252 -0.20 -10.36 22.40
CA PHE A 252 -1.35 -10.74 21.60
C PHE A 252 -1.52 -9.83 20.38
N LEU A 253 -1.46 -8.51 20.56
CA LEU A 253 -1.60 -7.54 19.47
C LEU A 253 -0.43 -7.60 18.48
N SER A 254 0.79 -7.87 18.96
CA SER A 254 1.97 -7.99 18.08
C SER A 254 1.99 -9.29 17.29
N LYS A 255 1.49 -10.39 17.88
CA LYS A 255 1.35 -11.69 17.21
C LYS A 255 0.08 -11.83 16.39
N ALA A 256 -0.94 -11.02 16.68
CA ALA A 256 -2.08 -10.82 15.79
C ALA A 256 -1.57 -10.07 14.57
N VAL A 257 -0.88 -10.81 13.69
CA VAL A 257 -0.74 -10.45 12.28
C VAL A 257 -2.16 -10.10 11.86
N LEU A 258 -2.39 -8.83 11.55
CA LEU A 258 -3.55 -8.40 10.81
C LEU A 258 -3.49 -9.23 9.53
N ASN A 259 -4.16 -10.39 9.52
CA ASN A 259 -4.50 -11.08 8.31
C ASN A 259 -5.18 -10.01 7.48
N THR A 260 -4.44 -9.49 6.51
CA THR A 260 -4.94 -8.60 5.49
C THR A 260 -6.04 -9.41 4.84
N PHE A 261 -7.28 -9.15 5.29
CA PHE A 261 -8.46 -9.87 4.86
C PHE A 261 -8.40 -9.93 3.35
N GLU A 262 -8.46 -11.15 2.79
CA GLU A 262 -8.72 -11.33 1.38
C GLU A 262 -9.90 -10.43 1.03
N SER A 263 -9.63 -9.45 0.17
CA SER A 263 -10.50 -8.34 -0.15
C SER A 263 -11.78 -8.85 -0.80
N SER A 264 -12.74 -9.29 0.01
CA SER A 264 -14.14 -9.34 -0.36
C SER A 264 -14.53 -7.91 -0.76
N SER A 265 -14.95 -7.74 -2.02
CA SER A 265 -15.35 -6.47 -2.61
C SER A 265 -16.28 -5.66 -1.70
N GLU A 266 -17.17 -6.34 -0.96
CA GLU A 266 -18.10 -5.74 0.00
C GLU A 266 -17.42 -5.03 1.19
N VAL A 267 -16.31 -5.58 1.67
CA VAL A 267 -15.56 -4.98 2.80
C VAL A 267 -14.76 -3.78 2.31
N SER A 268 -14.21 -3.85 1.09
CA SER A 268 -13.51 -2.69 0.49
C SER A 268 -14.44 -1.51 0.24
N GLU A 269 -15.69 -1.77 -0.16
CA GLU A 269 -16.69 -0.72 -0.39
C GLU A 269 -17.11 -0.06 0.92
N LYS A 270 -17.36 -0.85 1.98
CA LYS A 270 -17.65 -0.33 3.32
C LYS A 270 -16.47 0.44 3.94
N ILE A 271 -15.23 0.03 3.67
CA ILE A 271 -14.03 0.77 4.08
C ILE A 271 -13.94 2.11 3.33
N CYS A 272 -14.18 2.11 2.02
CA CYS A 272 -14.21 3.34 1.23
C CYS A 272 -15.30 4.32 1.70
N ASP A 273 -16.49 3.82 2.01
CA ASP A 273 -17.59 4.65 2.53
C ASP A 273 -17.25 5.21 3.92
N HIS A 274 -16.67 4.40 4.80
CA HIS A 274 -16.22 4.86 6.12
C HIS A 274 -15.09 5.89 6.00
N LEU A 275 -14.15 5.71 5.07
CA LEU A 275 -13.07 6.68 4.84
C LEU A 275 -13.62 8.00 4.30
N ARG A 276 -14.59 7.99 3.38
CA ARG A 276 -15.28 9.19 2.90
C ARG A 276 -16.04 9.91 4.01
N GLU A 277 -16.75 9.18 4.86
CA GLU A 277 -17.44 9.76 6.02
C GLU A 277 -16.44 10.40 6.99
N ARG A 278 -15.32 9.72 7.23
CA ARG A 278 -14.23 10.23 8.07
C ARG A 278 -13.61 11.49 7.47
N GLU A 279 -13.36 11.55 6.17
CA GLU A 279 -12.89 12.77 5.47
C GLU A 279 -13.88 13.94 5.60
N GLY A 280 -15.19 13.67 5.54
CA GLY A 280 -16.22 14.69 5.80
C GLY A 280 -16.15 15.24 7.23
N THR A 281 -15.93 14.37 8.22
CA THR A 281 -15.80 14.81 9.62
C THR A 281 -14.47 15.52 9.91
N THR A 282 -13.36 15.09 9.31
CA THR A 282 -12.06 15.73 9.50
C THR A 282 -12.02 17.10 8.84
N THR A 283 -12.56 17.25 7.62
CA THR A 283 -12.64 18.55 6.94
C THR A 283 -13.52 19.56 7.70
N THR A 284 -14.62 19.10 8.30
CA THR A 284 -15.46 19.96 9.14
C THR A 284 -14.79 20.33 10.46
N GLN A 285 -14.04 19.41 11.08
CA GLN A 285 -13.26 19.68 12.29
C GLN A 285 -12.08 20.62 12.03
N THR A 286 -11.32 20.43 10.95
CA THR A 286 -10.22 21.33 10.56
C THR A 286 -10.74 22.72 10.25
N ARG A 287 -11.87 22.84 9.53
CA ARG A 287 -12.53 24.14 9.31
C ARG A 287 -12.97 24.81 10.61
N ARG A 288 -13.49 24.07 11.58
CA ARG A 288 -13.83 24.60 12.91
C ARG A 288 -12.59 25.09 13.65
N LEU A 289 -11.51 24.31 13.67
CA LEU A 289 -10.24 24.69 14.29
C LEU A 289 -9.65 25.95 13.64
N GLN A 290 -9.64 26.02 12.32
CA GLN A 290 -9.15 27.17 11.57
C GLN A 290 -9.95 28.45 11.86
N ASN A 291 -11.28 28.32 11.99
CA ASN A 291 -12.14 29.42 12.42
C ASN A 291 -11.83 29.86 13.85
N THR A 292 -11.58 28.93 14.78
CA THR A 292 -11.21 29.25 16.16
C THR A 292 -9.86 29.94 16.25
N ILE A 293 -8.85 29.46 15.50
CA ILE A 293 -7.53 30.10 15.40
C ILE A 293 -7.64 31.51 14.81
N SER A 294 -8.46 31.69 13.78
CA SER A 294 -8.68 33.01 13.18
C SER A 294 -9.36 33.98 14.15
N LYS A 295 -10.30 33.49 14.97
CA LYS A 295 -10.94 34.30 16.02
C LYS A 295 -9.97 34.64 17.16
N SER A 296 -9.19 33.68 17.65
CA SER A 296 -8.22 33.93 18.71
C SER A 296 -7.11 34.89 18.26
N LYS A 297 -6.65 34.80 17.01
CA LYS A 297 -5.71 35.75 16.43
C LYS A 297 -6.28 37.17 16.38
N LYS A 298 -7.57 37.34 16.05
CA LYS A 298 -8.23 38.66 16.08
C LYS A 298 -8.29 39.24 17.49
N VAL A 299 -8.60 38.41 18.49
CA VAL A 299 -8.62 38.81 19.91
C VAL A 299 -7.20 39.17 20.39
N GLY A 300 -6.20 38.33 20.07
CA GLY A 300 -4.80 38.60 20.39
C GLY A 300 -4.28 39.89 19.75
N ASN A 301 -4.61 40.16 18.50
CA ASN A 301 -4.27 41.42 17.83
C ASN A 301 -5.00 42.65 18.40
N GLY A 302 -6.14 42.45 19.08
CA GLY A 302 -6.79 43.50 19.87
C GLY A 302 -5.97 43.80 21.12
N LEU A 303 -5.63 42.75 21.87
CA LEU A 303 -4.83 42.86 23.10
C LEU A 303 -3.45 43.50 22.86
N VAL A 304 -2.78 43.16 21.75
CA VAL A 304 -1.50 43.78 21.38
C VAL A 304 -1.66 45.29 21.16
N ARG A 305 -2.73 45.73 20.49
CA ARG A 305 -3.02 47.16 20.30
C ARG A 305 -3.33 47.87 21.61
N ASP A 306 -4.06 47.22 22.51
CA ASP A 306 -4.36 47.79 23.83
C ASP A 306 -3.07 47.95 24.66
N ILE A 307 -2.16 46.96 24.61
CA ILE A 307 -0.83 47.04 25.23
C ILE A 307 0.00 48.17 24.62
N GLU A 308 0.04 48.30 23.29
CA GLU A 308 0.74 49.39 22.62
C GLU A 308 0.17 50.77 22.99
N THR A 309 -1.14 50.86 23.20
CA THR A 309 -1.81 52.10 23.63
C THR A 309 -1.46 52.43 25.07
N LEU A 310 -1.52 51.45 25.98
CA LEU A 310 -1.09 51.60 27.37
C LEU A 310 0.39 51.99 27.46
N LEU A 311 1.26 51.41 26.65
CA LEU A 311 2.68 51.80 26.60
C LEU A 311 2.87 53.26 26.17
N LYS A 312 2.09 53.74 25.19
CA LYS A 312 2.11 55.16 24.79
C LYS A 312 1.59 56.07 25.89
N GLU A 313 0.53 55.68 26.58
CA GLU A 313 -0.02 56.44 27.71
C GLU A 313 0.96 56.51 28.89
N VAL A 314 1.63 55.39 29.21
CA VAL A 314 2.69 55.36 30.22
C VAL A 314 3.87 56.23 29.81
N ASP A 315 4.28 56.21 28.54
CA ASP A 315 5.35 57.08 28.02
C ASP A 315 4.96 58.57 28.10
N LEU A 316 3.69 58.90 27.83
CA LEU A 316 3.17 60.27 27.98
C LEU A 316 3.12 60.71 29.44
N ILE A 317 2.71 59.85 30.37
CA ILE A 317 2.67 60.17 31.80
C ILE A 317 4.09 60.33 32.34
N THR A 318 5.00 59.43 31.99
CA THR A 318 6.39 59.48 32.49
C THR A 318 7.14 60.68 31.92
N LYS A 319 7.00 61.00 30.63
CA LYS A 319 7.64 62.17 30.01
C LYS A 319 6.92 63.49 30.33
N GLY A 320 5.60 63.45 30.49
CA GLY A 320 4.79 64.62 30.83
C GLY A 320 4.87 65.03 32.31
N ALA A 321 5.16 64.09 33.23
CA ALA A 321 5.38 64.38 34.65
C ALA A 321 6.82 64.85 34.98
N LEU A 322 7.72 64.84 33.98
CA LEU A 322 9.10 65.34 34.06
C LEU A 322 9.27 66.75 33.44
N SER A 323 8.16 67.39 33.07
CA SER A 323 8.05 68.79 32.65
C SER A 323 7.40 69.63 33.75
#